data_AF-W6AAT9-F1
#
_entry.id   AF-W6AAT9-F1
#
_cell.length_a   1.000
_cell.length_b   1.000
_cell.length_c   1.000
_cell.angle_alpha   90.00
_cell.angle_beta   90.00
_cell.angle_gamma   90.00
#
_symmetry.space_group_name_H-M   'P 1'
#
loop_
_entity.id
_entity.type
_entity.pdbx_description
1 polymer ?
#
loop_
_entity_poly.entity_id
_entity_poly.type
_entity_poly.pdbx_seq_one_letter_code
_entity_poly.pdbx_strand_id
1 'polypeptide(L)'
;MTNKIYKKWYILTTLAIAGFLFVGFIATSFGNIDRWFADVMGEGMQINFVKFWVVFYNEMGFTSLFLVMSISFLIVIEAFYLRFQGKKSVYNTIYLCYFVVIIFFLTYNLIRLVGVFNENTGWGPGIDVEYLTNNTFKSAARISIFIIETMILIFWILFLRLKLSKSRVLIENRVWITAISALVFGIISFLILTLILKQTFGRPYYLNVEFEKYIGKVELDDSGWAIDIELTPEVQKLEVDYPNIKEQILQSYNTGGYWTQADRYYKWYEINGNWYQNIKFWPGSKWFTWILPFDPNYTKPLCWDNRDFPSGHTISGFTGIYYVLFADSIVKNQKNKRWITITLFAIWLVNELSMINLLVVARTHYVSDTWFSFVFCTIALIWSLSVTNKLATKIVLKIRNKSLKENNFCILNNRIYIYYQNDNKILISKFGTKKSEKKIKKYLNETQVNEIIHS
;
A
#
# COMPACT_ATOMS: atom_id res chain seq x y z
N MET A 1 9.15 10.90 22.51
CA MET A 1 9.50 10.14 21.29
C MET A 1 8.73 10.57 20.04
N THR A 2 7.44 10.95 20.13
CA THR A 2 6.64 11.45 18.99
C THR A 2 7.35 12.54 18.16
N ASN A 3 7.97 13.53 18.80
CA ASN A 3 8.61 14.65 18.08
C ASN A 3 9.91 14.29 17.32
N LYS A 4 10.44 13.06 17.44
CA LYS A 4 11.69 12.66 16.78
C LYS A 4 11.49 11.86 15.49
N ILE A 5 10.33 11.24 15.28
CA ILE A 5 10.09 10.40 14.09
C ILE A 5 10.01 11.25 12.82
N TYR A 6 9.28 12.38 12.85
CA TYR A 6 9.17 13.28 11.69
C TYR A 6 10.45 14.07 11.38
N LYS A 7 11.43 14.06 12.29
CA LYS A 7 12.74 14.71 12.09
C LYS A 7 13.76 13.78 11.44
N LYS A 8 13.37 12.55 11.11
CA LYS A 8 14.23 11.59 10.42
C LYS A 8 14.43 12.05 8.98
N TRP A 9 15.68 12.03 8.53
CA TRP A 9 16.05 12.51 7.20
C TRP A 9 15.23 11.82 6.09
N TYR A 10 15.04 10.50 6.16
CA TYR A 10 14.27 9.76 5.16
C TYR A 10 12.78 10.15 5.15
N ILE A 11 12.17 10.48 6.30
CA ILE A 11 10.78 10.99 6.34
C ILE A 11 10.70 12.39 5.73
N LEU A 12 11.69 13.24 6.02
CA LEU A 12 11.76 14.59 5.42
C LEU A 12 11.96 14.51 3.90
N THR A 13 12.79 13.59 3.42
CA THR A 13 12.97 13.34 1.99
C THR A 13 11.68 12.83 1.34
N THR A 14 11.00 11.85 1.95
CA THR A 14 9.69 11.38 1.45
C THR A 14 8.67 12.52 1.41
N LEU A 15 8.64 13.40 2.42
CA LEU A 15 7.78 14.59 2.43
C LEU A 15 8.11 15.59 1.33
N ALA A 16 9.40 15.83 1.07
CA ALA A 16 9.84 16.73 0.00
C ALA A 16 9.40 16.19 -1.38
N ILE A 17 9.57 14.88 -1.61
CA ILE A 17 9.11 14.21 -2.83
C ILE A 17 7.59 14.29 -2.94
N ALA A 18 6.85 14.01 -1.86
CA ALA A 18 5.40 14.15 -1.85
C ALA A 18 4.96 15.59 -2.15
N GLY A 19 5.68 16.60 -1.64
CA GLY A 19 5.42 18.00 -1.99
C GLY A 19 5.60 18.29 -3.47
N PHE A 20 6.69 17.79 -4.07
CA PHE A 20 6.93 17.90 -5.52
C PHE A 20 5.84 17.20 -6.34
N LEU A 21 5.52 15.95 -6.00
CA LEU A 21 4.48 15.18 -6.68
C LEU A 21 3.09 15.78 -6.49
N PHE A 22 2.81 16.44 -5.36
CA PHE A 22 1.55 17.13 -5.14
C PHE A 22 1.38 18.35 -6.07
N VAL A 23 2.44 19.13 -6.30
CA VAL A 23 2.43 20.22 -7.29
C VAL A 23 2.20 19.65 -8.69
N GLY A 24 2.89 18.55 -9.03
CA GLY A 24 2.66 17.83 -10.28
C GLY A 24 1.22 17.34 -10.42
N PHE A 25 0.65 16.75 -9.36
CA PHE A 25 -0.73 16.25 -9.34
C PHE A 25 -1.75 17.37 -9.61
N ILE A 26 -1.56 18.54 -9.00
CA ILE A 26 -2.38 19.72 -9.27
C ILE A 26 -2.29 20.10 -10.75
N ALA A 27 -1.09 20.11 -11.35
CA ALA A 27 -0.93 20.40 -12.77
C ALA A 27 -1.61 19.34 -13.66
N THR A 28 -1.50 18.05 -13.35
CA THR A 28 -2.18 16.98 -14.10
C THR A 28 -3.71 17.04 -13.99
N SER A 29 -4.24 17.71 -12.96
CA SER A 29 -5.70 17.83 -12.75
C SER A 29 -6.42 18.56 -13.90
N PHE A 30 -5.72 19.35 -14.71
CA PHE A 30 -6.29 20.00 -15.90
C PHE A 30 -6.49 19.03 -17.08
N GLY A 31 -6.02 17.78 -16.97
CA GLY A 31 -6.26 16.69 -17.92
C GLY A 31 -5.30 16.64 -19.10
N ASN A 32 -5.04 17.77 -19.77
CA ASN A 32 -4.19 17.79 -20.97
C ASN A 32 -2.75 17.33 -20.66
N ILE A 33 -2.20 17.75 -19.51
CA ILE A 33 -0.86 17.35 -19.07
C ILE A 33 -0.82 15.85 -18.77
N ASP A 34 -1.86 15.33 -18.13
CA ASP A 34 -1.96 13.92 -17.72
C ASP A 34 -2.02 12.99 -18.94
N ARG A 35 -2.81 13.35 -19.96
CA ARG A 35 -2.85 12.64 -21.25
C ARG A 35 -1.52 12.72 -21.98
N TRP A 36 -0.92 13.91 -22.08
CA TRP A 36 0.38 14.10 -22.74
C TRP A 36 1.47 13.21 -22.13
N PHE A 37 1.54 13.12 -20.81
CA PHE A 37 2.48 12.21 -20.16
C PHE A 37 2.22 10.74 -20.52
N ALA A 38 0.95 10.32 -20.52
CA ALA A 38 0.58 8.96 -20.88
C ALA A 38 0.90 8.64 -22.36
N ASP A 39 0.70 9.59 -23.27
CA ASP A 39 1.10 9.49 -24.69
C ASP A 39 2.60 9.26 -24.82
N VAL A 40 3.41 10.12 -24.20
CA VAL A 40 4.88 10.07 -24.32
C VAL A 40 5.45 8.83 -23.62
N MET A 41 5.00 8.52 -22.41
CA MET A 41 5.51 7.39 -21.64
C MET A 41 5.05 6.05 -22.21
N GLY A 42 3.85 6.00 -22.80
CA GLY A 42 3.28 4.80 -23.41
C GLY A 42 4.09 4.25 -24.58
N GLU A 43 4.91 5.07 -25.24
CA GLU A 43 5.84 4.62 -26.29
C GLU A 43 6.91 3.66 -25.75
N GLY A 44 7.25 3.75 -24.46
CA GLY A 44 8.22 2.86 -23.81
C GLY A 44 7.84 1.38 -23.91
N MET A 45 6.55 1.06 -24.05
CA MET A 45 6.08 -0.31 -24.26
C MET A 45 6.59 -0.93 -25.56
N GLN A 46 7.05 -0.16 -26.56
CA GLN A 46 7.63 -0.78 -27.76
C GLN A 46 8.96 -1.52 -27.51
N ILE A 47 9.57 -1.33 -26.34
CA ILE A 47 10.85 -1.94 -25.96
C ILE A 47 10.62 -3.18 -25.08
N ASN A 48 11.01 -4.37 -25.55
CA ASN A 48 10.78 -5.64 -24.83
C ASN A 48 11.33 -5.67 -23.39
N PHE A 49 12.51 -5.07 -23.16
CA PHE A 49 13.06 -4.96 -21.81
C PHE A 49 12.15 -4.12 -20.89
N VAL A 50 11.62 -3.01 -21.41
CA VAL A 50 10.67 -2.16 -20.69
C VAL A 50 9.36 -2.91 -20.45
N LYS A 51 8.83 -3.66 -21.43
CA LYS A 51 7.66 -4.53 -21.22
C LYS A 51 7.87 -5.51 -20.06
N PHE A 52 8.99 -6.24 -20.02
CA PHE A 52 9.31 -7.13 -18.91
C PHE A 52 9.32 -6.39 -17.57
N TRP A 53 9.97 -5.21 -17.54
CA TRP A 53 10.10 -4.42 -16.33
C TRP A 53 8.75 -3.90 -15.83
N VAL A 54 7.88 -3.46 -16.75
CA VAL A 54 6.50 -3.07 -16.46
C VAL A 54 5.73 -4.23 -15.85
N VAL A 55 5.75 -5.40 -16.51
CA VAL A 55 5.06 -6.61 -16.04
C VAL A 55 5.58 -7.03 -14.65
N PHE A 56 6.90 -6.97 -14.44
CA PHE A 56 7.52 -7.26 -13.15
C PHE A 56 6.99 -6.34 -12.05
N TYR A 57 6.92 -5.04 -12.28
CA TYR A 57 6.44 -4.10 -11.27
C TYR A 57 4.95 -4.22 -11.01
N ASN A 58 4.14 -4.50 -12.04
CA ASN A 58 2.72 -4.77 -11.83
C ASN A 58 2.51 -6.00 -10.92
N GLU A 59 3.17 -7.10 -11.27
CA GLU A 59 3.08 -8.35 -10.51
C GLU A 59 3.56 -8.20 -9.06
N MET A 60 4.64 -7.43 -8.85
CA MET A 60 5.20 -7.13 -7.52
C MET A 60 4.29 -6.19 -6.72
N GLY A 61 3.59 -5.28 -7.38
CA GLY A 61 2.63 -4.40 -6.73
C GLY A 61 1.45 -5.18 -6.11
N PHE A 62 1.11 -6.38 -6.60
CA PHE A 62 0.11 -7.22 -5.96
C PHE A 62 0.59 -7.90 -4.67
N THR A 63 1.89 -8.13 -4.49
CA THR A 63 2.43 -8.92 -3.37
C THR A 63 3.14 -8.09 -2.29
N SER A 64 3.71 -6.93 -2.64
CA SER A 64 4.60 -6.15 -1.76
C SER A 64 3.96 -5.82 -0.40
N LEU A 65 2.72 -5.31 -0.41
CA LEU A 65 1.94 -5.03 0.80
C LEU A 65 1.80 -6.27 1.68
N PHE A 66 1.47 -7.40 1.07
CA PHE A 66 1.23 -8.64 1.80
C PHE A 66 2.51 -9.17 2.48
N LEU A 67 3.66 -9.06 1.82
CA LEU A 67 4.96 -9.40 2.43
C LEU A 67 5.28 -8.53 3.64
N VAL A 68 5.14 -7.21 3.52
CA VAL A 68 5.40 -6.27 4.63
C VAL A 68 4.42 -6.48 5.78
N MET A 69 3.14 -6.74 5.49
CA MET A 69 2.12 -7.05 6.49
C MET A 69 2.45 -8.35 7.23
N SER A 70 2.87 -9.39 6.50
CA SER A 70 3.29 -10.68 7.07
C SER A 70 4.45 -10.52 8.05
N ILE A 71 5.50 -9.78 7.66
CA ILE A 71 6.66 -9.51 8.51
C ILE A 71 6.26 -8.68 9.73
N SER A 72 5.41 -7.68 9.54
CA SER A 72 4.90 -6.83 10.63
C SER A 72 4.11 -7.65 11.65
N PHE A 73 3.25 -8.56 11.17
CA PHE A 73 2.51 -9.48 12.03
C PHE A 73 3.45 -10.37 12.85
N LEU A 74 4.47 -10.97 12.22
CA LEU A 74 5.47 -11.78 12.93
C LEU A 74 6.24 -10.97 14.00
N ILE A 75 6.62 -9.72 13.71
CA ILE A 75 7.25 -8.83 14.70
C ILE A 75 6.33 -8.60 15.91
N VAL A 76 5.02 -8.39 15.69
CA VAL A 76 4.05 -8.21 16.77
C VAL A 76 3.91 -9.47 17.61
N ILE A 77 3.83 -10.65 16.99
CA ILE A 77 3.77 -11.94 17.68
C ILE A 77 5.03 -12.19 18.52
N GLU A 78 6.22 -11.92 17.99
CA GLU A 78 7.48 -12.04 18.75
C GLU A 78 7.55 -11.07 19.92
N ALA A 79 7.14 -9.83 19.73
CA ALA A 79 7.09 -8.86 20.82
C ALA A 79 6.08 -9.28 21.91
N PHE A 80 4.95 -9.86 21.52
CA PHE A 80 3.99 -10.43 22.47
C PHE A 80 4.63 -11.58 23.25
N TYR A 81 5.32 -12.50 22.58
CA TYR A 81 6.00 -13.62 23.23
C TYR A 81 7.04 -13.18 24.27
N LEU A 82 7.89 -12.23 23.91
CA LEU A 82 8.93 -11.69 24.79
C LEU A 82 8.36 -11.18 26.13
N ARG A 83 7.08 -10.77 26.15
CA ARG A 83 6.39 -10.32 27.35
C ARG A 83 5.87 -11.46 28.25
N PHE A 84 5.64 -12.64 27.69
CA PHE A 84 5.08 -13.81 28.37
C PHE A 84 6.04 -15.00 28.42
N GLN A 85 7.35 -14.73 28.39
CA GLN A 85 8.38 -15.77 28.48
C GLN A 85 8.17 -16.66 29.71
N GLY A 86 8.38 -17.98 29.54
CA GLY A 86 8.26 -18.99 30.60
C GLY A 86 7.04 -19.91 30.52
N LYS A 87 6.05 -19.63 29.65
CA LYS A 87 4.88 -20.51 29.45
C LYS A 87 5.02 -21.36 28.19
N LYS A 88 5.07 -22.69 28.33
CA LYS A 88 5.19 -23.66 27.22
C LYS A 88 4.07 -23.49 26.16
N SER A 89 2.84 -23.19 26.59
CA SER A 89 1.71 -22.97 25.67
C SER A 89 1.95 -21.81 24.70
N VAL A 90 2.55 -20.72 25.16
CA VAL A 90 2.83 -19.53 24.33
C VAL A 90 3.89 -19.84 23.28
N TYR A 91 4.85 -20.70 23.59
CA TYR A 91 5.86 -21.15 22.62
C TYR A 91 5.21 -21.86 21.43
N ASN A 92 4.33 -22.84 21.68
CA ASN A 92 3.63 -23.57 20.61
C ASN A 92 2.76 -22.64 19.75
N THR A 93 2.09 -21.66 20.37
CA THR A 93 1.28 -20.67 19.63
C THR A 93 2.10 -19.89 18.60
N ILE A 94 3.36 -19.56 18.90
CA ILE A 94 4.21 -18.81 17.96
C ILE A 94 4.55 -19.66 16.75
N TYR A 95 5.00 -20.90 16.95
CA TYR A 95 5.30 -21.78 15.82
C TYR A 95 4.07 -22.00 14.94
N LEU A 96 2.89 -22.12 15.55
CA LEU A 96 1.62 -22.15 14.81
C LEU A 96 1.41 -20.87 13.99
N CYS A 97 1.63 -19.68 14.57
CA CYS A 97 1.53 -18.42 13.83
C CYS A 97 2.52 -18.34 12.65
N TYR A 98 3.78 -18.73 12.85
CA TYR A 98 4.77 -18.79 11.76
C TYR A 98 4.35 -19.76 10.68
N PHE A 99 3.91 -20.96 11.06
CA PHE A 99 3.43 -21.98 10.12
C PHE A 99 2.25 -21.47 9.30
N VAL A 100 1.25 -20.85 9.94
CA VAL A 100 0.09 -20.27 9.26
C VAL A 100 0.50 -19.17 8.28
N VAL A 101 1.41 -18.27 8.68
CA VAL A 101 1.91 -17.21 7.78
C VAL A 101 2.66 -17.80 6.58
N ILE A 102 3.51 -18.80 6.79
CA ILE A 102 4.25 -19.47 5.70
C ILE A 102 3.28 -20.19 4.76
N ILE A 103 2.35 -20.97 5.29
CA ILE A 103 1.36 -21.69 4.46
C ILE A 103 0.51 -20.70 3.68
N PHE A 104 0.02 -19.63 4.32
CA PHE A 104 -0.76 -18.61 3.63
C PHE A 104 0.05 -17.94 2.52
N PHE A 105 1.32 -17.58 2.80
CA PHE A 105 2.21 -16.97 1.82
C PHE A 105 2.53 -17.90 0.63
N LEU A 106 2.84 -19.17 0.90
CA LEU A 106 3.14 -20.16 -0.14
C LEU A 106 1.89 -20.46 -0.97
N THR A 107 0.75 -20.73 -0.34
CA THR A 107 -0.50 -21.02 -1.03
C THR A 107 -0.94 -19.86 -1.92
N TYR A 108 -0.92 -18.63 -1.42
CA TYR A 108 -1.29 -17.45 -2.21
C TYR A 108 -0.40 -17.28 -3.45
N ASN A 109 0.93 -17.36 -3.28
CA ASN A 109 1.86 -17.21 -4.41
C ASN A 109 1.81 -18.40 -5.39
N LEU A 110 1.66 -19.64 -4.89
CA LEU A 110 1.53 -20.81 -5.74
C LEU A 110 0.24 -20.79 -6.57
N ILE A 111 -0.89 -20.37 -5.99
CA ILE A 111 -2.14 -20.20 -6.73
C ILE A 111 -1.96 -19.20 -7.87
N ARG A 112 -1.31 -18.06 -7.63
CA ARG A 112 -1.04 -17.06 -8.68
C ARG A 112 -0.06 -17.57 -9.74
N LEU A 113 0.96 -18.31 -9.32
CA LEU A 113 1.96 -18.87 -10.23
C LEU A 113 1.34 -19.94 -11.14
N VAL A 114 0.55 -20.87 -10.59
CA VAL A 114 -0.15 -21.88 -11.40
C VAL A 114 -1.25 -21.24 -12.24
N GLY A 115 -1.94 -20.24 -11.69
CA GLY A 115 -3.02 -19.53 -12.37
C GLY A 115 -2.59 -18.81 -13.65
N VAL A 116 -1.32 -18.36 -13.76
CA VAL A 116 -0.83 -17.59 -14.91
C VAL A 116 -0.94 -18.36 -16.24
N PHE A 117 -0.82 -19.69 -16.20
CA PHE A 117 -0.85 -20.54 -17.39
C PHE A 117 -2.26 -20.67 -17.98
N ASN A 118 -3.28 -20.46 -17.15
CA ASN A 118 -4.69 -20.54 -17.54
C ASN A 118 -5.38 -19.17 -17.47
N GLU A 119 -4.62 -18.10 -17.23
CA GLU A 119 -5.16 -16.75 -17.08
C GLU A 119 -5.67 -16.26 -18.45
N ASN A 120 -6.97 -15.99 -18.51
CA ASN A 120 -7.62 -15.33 -19.63
C ASN A 120 -7.93 -13.90 -19.20
N THR A 121 -7.15 -12.94 -19.69
CA THR A 121 -7.32 -11.53 -19.35
C THR A 121 -8.43 -10.85 -20.15
N GLY A 122 -9.08 -11.57 -21.08
CA GLY A 122 -10.24 -11.08 -21.84
C GLY A 122 -10.18 -11.39 -23.34
N TRP A 123 -8.99 -11.73 -23.87
CA TRP A 123 -8.78 -12.12 -25.27
C TRP A 123 -8.38 -13.59 -25.43
N GLY A 124 -8.74 -14.45 -24.48
CA GLY A 124 -8.39 -15.87 -24.51
C GLY A 124 -7.19 -16.23 -23.62
N PRO A 125 -6.94 -17.54 -23.43
CA PRO A 125 -5.88 -18.03 -22.55
C PRO A 125 -4.49 -17.73 -23.13
N GLY A 126 -3.58 -17.29 -22.26
CA GLY A 126 -2.17 -17.07 -22.63
C GLY A 126 -1.84 -15.68 -23.16
N ILE A 127 -2.85 -14.85 -23.44
CA ILE A 127 -2.69 -13.45 -23.87
C ILE A 127 -2.77 -12.54 -22.64
N ASP A 128 -1.79 -11.66 -22.52
CA ASP A 128 -1.75 -10.58 -21.53
C ASP A 128 -2.14 -9.27 -22.22
N VAL A 129 -3.44 -8.98 -22.22
CA VAL A 129 -4.00 -7.82 -22.94
C VAL A 129 -3.48 -6.50 -22.38
N GLU A 130 -3.25 -6.46 -21.08
CA GLU A 130 -2.76 -5.28 -20.36
C GLU A 130 -1.44 -4.75 -20.95
N TYR A 131 -0.61 -5.64 -21.50
CA TYR A 131 0.73 -5.32 -22.01
C TYR A 131 0.94 -5.67 -23.49
N LEU A 132 -0.14 -6.11 -24.16
CA LEU A 132 -0.14 -6.55 -25.55
C LEU A 132 1.01 -7.54 -25.82
N THR A 133 1.03 -8.61 -25.03
CA THR A 133 2.08 -9.66 -25.06
C THR A 133 1.51 -11.01 -24.63
N ASN A 134 2.31 -12.07 -24.74
CA ASN A 134 2.00 -13.37 -24.15
C ASN A 134 2.32 -13.44 -22.64
N ASN A 135 1.72 -14.40 -21.94
CA ASN A 135 1.90 -14.62 -20.50
C ASN A 135 3.33 -15.06 -20.09
N THR A 136 4.28 -15.19 -21.02
CA THR A 136 5.68 -15.56 -20.70
C THR A 136 6.34 -14.52 -19.81
N PHE A 137 6.15 -13.23 -20.11
CA PHE A 137 6.68 -12.14 -19.27
C PHE A 137 6.08 -12.20 -17.85
N LYS A 138 4.77 -12.42 -17.76
CA LYS A 138 4.02 -12.53 -16.49
C LYS A 138 4.49 -13.72 -15.67
N SER A 139 4.75 -14.86 -16.33
CA SER A 139 5.28 -16.08 -15.72
C SER A 139 6.69 -15.85 -15.16
N ALA A 140 7.60 -15.29 -15.96
CA ALA A 140 8.96 -14.98 -15.55
C ALA A 140 9.00 -13.97 -14.39
N ALA A 141 8.14 -12.94 -14.44
CA ALA A 141 7.96 -11.97 -13.37
C ALA A 141 7.50 -12.63 -12.07
N ARG A 142 6.40 -13.40 -12.09
CA ARG A 142 5.86 -14.09 -10.90
C ARG A 142 6.86 -15.03 -10.27
N ILE A 143 7.62 -15.81 -11.06
CA ILE A 143 8.68 -16.69 -10.55
C ILE A 143 9.77 -15.87 -9.84
N SER A 144 10.25 -14.80 -10.49
CA SER A 144 11.30 -13.94 -9.95
C SER A 144 10.88 -13.30 -8.63
N ILE A 145 9.66 -12.73 -8.58
CA ILE A 145 9.08 -12.13 -7.38
C ILE A 145 8.93 -13.18 -6.29
N PHE A 146 8.37 -14.35 -6.61
CA PHE A 146 8.20 -15.41 -5.63
C PHE A 146 9.53 -15.82 -4.98
N ILE A 147 10.61 -15.95 -5.75
CA ILE A 147 11.95 -16.26 -5.22
C ILE A 147 12.43 -15.12 -4.30
N ILE A 148 12.39 -13.87 -4.77
CA ILE A 148 12.88 -12.70 -4.02
C ILE A 148 12.11 -12.54 -2.70
N GLU A 149 10.79 -12.57 -2.75
CA GLU A 149 9.94 -12.39 -1.58
C GLU A 149 10.06 -13.55 -0.59
N THR A 150 10.20 -14.79 -1.08
CA THR A 150 10.47 -15.96 -0.24
C THR A 150 11.80 -15.81 0.49
N MET A 151 12.85 -15.35 -0.19
CA MET A 151 14.15 -15.08 0.43
C MET A 151 14.05 -14.01 1.52
N ILE A 152 13.31 -12.91 1.26
CA ILE A 152 13.08 -11.85 2.24
C ILE A 152 12.31 -12.40 3.46
N LEU A 153 11.23 -13.16 3.23
CA LEU A 153 10.43 -13.73 4.32
C LEU A 153 11.23 -14.71 5.17
N ILE A 154 11.97 -15.64 4.54
CA ILE A 154 12.86 -16.58 5.23
C ILE A 154 13.92 -15.82 6.04
N PHE A 155 14.56 -14.81 5.44
CA PHE A 155 15.52 -13.98 6.14
C PHE A 155 14.90 -13.35 7.40
N TRP A 156 13.71 -12.76 7.30
CA TRP A 156 13.03 -12.15 8.44
C TRP A 156 12.64 -13.17 9.50
N ILE A 157 12.15 -14.36 9.11
CA ILE A 157 11.82 -15.44 10.04
C ILE A 157 13.06 -15.89 10.81
N LEU A 158 14.15 -16.17 10.12
CA LEU A 158 15.41 -16.58 10.74
C LEU A 158 15.98 -15.46 11.62
N PHE A 159 15.96 -14.23 11.15
CA PHE A 159 16.45 -13.07 11.90
C PHE A 159 15.64 -12.83 13.18
N LEU A 160 14.31 -12.94 13.09
CA LEU A 160 13.41 -12.82 14.24
C LEU A 160 13.68 -13.94 15.25
N ARG A 161 13.69 -15.20 14.81
CA ARG A 161 13.82 -16.36 15.71
C ARG A 161 15.21 -16.54 16.28
N LEU A 162 16.27 -16.35 15.49
CA LEU A 162 17.63 -16.65 15.94
C LEU A 162 18.27 -15.49 16.68
N LYS A 163 17.91 -14.24 16.35
CA LYS A 163 18.55 -13.04 16.88
C LYS A 163 17.61 -12.17 17.72
N LEU A 164 16.48 -11.75 17.17
CA LEU A 164 15.64 -10.74 17.84
C LEU A 164 14.87 -11.30 19.05
N SER A 165 14.39 -12.54 18.98
CA SER A 165 13.67 -13.24 20.07
C SER A 165 14.54 -13.45 21.33
N LYS A 166 15.87 -13.45 21.17
CA LYS A 166 16.83 -13.55 22.27
C LYS A 166 17.20 -12.18 22.84
N SER A 167 16.69 -11.11 22.25
CA SER A 167 17.00 -9.73 22.61
C SER A 167 15.75 -9.00 23.10
N ARG A 168 15.92 -8.01 23.97
CA ARG A 168 14.81 -7.11 24.37
C ARG A 168 14.58 -5.96 23.38
N VAL A 169 15.30 -5.93 22.26
CA VAL A 169 15.27 -4.84 21.27
C VAL A 169 13.86 -4.57 20.76
N LEU A 170 13.08 -5.63 20.50
CA LEU A 170 11.71 -5.48 20.00
C LEU A 170 10.85 -4.63 20.95
N ILE A 171 11.05 -4.78 22.27
CA ILE A 171 10.30 -4.08 23.31
C ILE A 171 10.93 -2.72 23.63
N GLU A 172 12.24 -2.70 23.91
CA GLU A 172 12.99 -1.52 24.34
C GLU A 172 12.98 -0.42 23.27
N ASN A 173 13.23 -0.79 22.02
CA ASN A 173 13.22 0.14 20.89
C ASN A 173 11.82 0.31 20.28
N ARG A 174 10.78 -0.29 20.88
CA ARG A 174 9.39 -0.17 20.45
C ARG A 174 9.17 -0.57 18.98
N VAL A 175 9.93 -1.55 18.48
CA VAL A 175 9.81 -2.06 17.10
C VAL A 175 8.40 -2.56 16.80
N TRP A 176 7.74 -3.15 17.80
CA TRP A 176 6.35 -3.59 17.71
C TRP A 176 5.36 -2.45 17.42
N ILE A 177 5.64 -1.21 17.83
CA ILE A 177 4.79 -0.05 17.50
C ILE A 177 4.91 0.26 16.01
N THR A 178 6.13 0.23 15.47
CA THR A 178 6.37 0.40 14.03
C THR A 178 5.65 -0.68 13.22
N ALA A 179 5.68 -1.94 13.69
CA ALA A 179 4.98 -3.04 13.04
C ALA A 179 3.45 -2.88 13.09
N ILE A 180 2.87 -2.49 14.24
CA ILE A 180 1.43 -2.15 14.30
C ILE A 180 1.11 -0.97 13.37
N SER A 181 2.01 0.02 13.26
CA SER A 181 1.83 1.13 12.31
C SER A 181 1.76 0.66 10.86
N ALA A 182 2.60 -0.29 10.46
CA ALA A 182 2.54 -0.91 9.14
C ALA A 182 1.21 -1.63 8.91
N LEU A 183 0.74 -2.39 9.90
CA LEU A 183 -0.56 -3.06 9.84
C LEU A 183 -1.72 -2.06 9.69
N VAL A 184 -1.72 -1.00 10.50
CA VAL A 184 -2.73 0.07 10.43
C VAL A 184 -2.67 0.81 9.10
N PHE A 185 -1.47 1.11 8.59
CA PHE A 185 -1.28 1.72 7.27
C PHE A 185 -1.85 0.85 6.15
N GLY A 186 -1.53 -0.44 6.15
CA GLY A 186 -2.01 -1.39 5.14
C GLY A 186 -3.53 -1.50 5.15
N ILE A 187 -4.14 -1.66 6.33
CA ILE A 187 -5.61 -1.73 6.48
C ILE A 187 -6.27 -0.45 5.97
N ILE A 188 -5.80 0.72 6.40
CA ILE A 188 -6.44 1.99 6.04
C ILE A 188 -6.27 2.31 4.56
N SER A 189 -5.08 2.08 4.02
CA SER A 189 -4.83 2.35 2.61
C SER A 189 -5.67 1.41 1.73
N PHE A 190 -5.76 0.13 2.09
CA PHE A 190 -6.63 -0.81 1.39
C PHE A 190 -8.12 -0.42 1.48
N LEU A 191 -8.63 -0.13 2.68
CA LEU A 191 -10.04 0.22 2.87
C LEU A 191 -10.40 1.53 2.15
N ILE A 192 -9.63 2.60 2.35
CA ILE A 192 -9.96 3.91 1.77
C ILE A 192 -9.78 3.89 0.25
N LEU A 193 -8.65 3.38 -0.24
CA LEU A 193 -8.31 3.54 -1.65
C LEU A 193 -9.01 2.48 -2.50
N THR A 194 -8.99 1.21 -2.09
CA THR A 194 -9.56 0.13 -2.89
C THR A 194 -11.08 0.02 -2.76
N LEU A 195 -11.64 0.23 -1.56
CA LEU A 195 -13.08 0.06 -1.36
C LEU A 195 -13.88 1.35 -1.51
N ILE A 196 -13.29 2.53 -1.31
CA ILE A 196 -14.00 3.80 -1.42
C ILE A 196 -13.59 4.55 -2.69
N LEU A 197 -12.33 4.95 -2.82
CA LEU A 197 -11.94 5.84 -3.92
C LEU A 197 -11.99 5.15 -5.29
N LYS A 198 -11.40 3.96 -5.44
CA LYS A 198 -11.44 3.20 -6.72
C LYS A 198 -12.88 2.96 -7.18
N GLN A 199 -13.76 2.64 -6.23
CA GLN A 199 -15.17 2.40 -6.49
C GLN A 199 -15.98 3.67 -6.74
N THR A 200 -15.47 4.82 -6.32
CA THR A 200 -16.15 6.11 -6.49
C THR A 200 -15.92 6.67 -7.87
N PHE A 201 -14.67 6.65 -8.36
CA PHE A 201 -14.32 7.31 -9.61
C PHE A 201 -14.46 6.39 -10.83
N GLY A 202 -13.98 5.15 -10.71
CA GLY A 202 -14.01 4.17 -11.80
C GLY A 202 -13.45 4.68 -13.13
N ARG A 203 -12.41 5.51 -13.04
CA ARG A 203 -11.70 6.05 -14.19
C ARG A 203 -11.09 4.88 -15.00
N PRO A 204 -11.32 4.82 -16.33
CA PRO A 204 -10.80 3.76 -17.20
C PRO A 204 -9.31 3.90 -17.48
N TYR A 205 -8.64 2.77 -17.74
CA TYR A 205 -7.24 2.77 -18.17
C TYR A 205 -7.02 3.59 -19.44
N TYR A 206 -5.83 4.19 -19.54
CA TYR A 206 -5.43 4.94 -20.71
C TYR A 206 -5.43 4.09 -21.99
N LEU A 207 -5.09 2.80 -21.88
CA LEU A 207 -5.23 1.84 -22.98
C LEU A 207 -6.66 1.74 -23.52
N ASN A 208 -7.69 1.83 -22.67
CA ASN A 208 -9.09 1.81 -23.11
C ASN A 208 -9.52 3.15 -23.72
N VAL A 209 -8.99 4.27 -23.21
CA VAL A 209 -9.30 5.60 -23.75
C VAL A 209 -8.73 5.77 -25.15
N GLU A 210 -7.52 5.28 -25.38
CA GLU A 210 -6.81 5.32 -26.66
C GLU A 210 -6.80 3.92 -27.33
N PHE A 211 -7.92 3.19 -27.24
CA PHE A 211 -8.00 1.82 -27.73
C PHE A 211 -7.72 1.74 -29.24
N GLU A 212 -8.27 2.66 -30.04
CA GLU A 212 -7.97 2.71 -31.49
C GLU A 212 -6.48 2.88 -31.78
N LYS A 213 -5.79 3.75 -31.02
CA LYS A 213 -4.36 4.05 -31.19
C LYS A 213 -3.46 2.85 -30.90
N TYR A 214 -3.80 2.05 -29.89
CA TYR A 214 -2.92 0.98 -29.40
C TYR A 214 -3.36 -0.41 -29.85
N ILE A 215 -4.67 -0.64 -30.02
CA ILE A 215 -5.24 -1.96 -30.29
C ILE A 215 -5.72 -2.05 -31.73
N GLY A 216 -6.61 -1.14 -32.13
CA GLY A 216 -7.10 -1.07 -33.50
C GLY A 216 -8.46 -0.41 -33.64
N LYS A 217 -8.80 -0.04 -34.88
CA LYS A 217 -10.07 0.59 -35.20
C LYS A 217 -11.15 -0.46 -35.37
N VAL A 218 -12.19 -0.37 -34.54
CA VAL A 218 -13.32 -1.31 -34.56
C VAL A 218 -14.39 -0.81 -35.52
N GLU A 219 -14.86 -1.70 -36.40
CA GLU A 219 -16.02 -1.47 -37.25
C GLU A 219 -17.28 -1.95 -36.54
N LEU A 220 -18.29 -1.08 -36.46
CA LEU A 220 -19.57 -1.35 -35.81
C LEU A 220 -20.68 -1.45 -36.85
N ASP A 221 -21.64 -2.33 -36.62
CA ASP A 221 -22.91 -2.38 -37.37
C ASP A 221 -23.92 -1.33 -36.87
N ASP A 222 -25.10 -1.28 -37.51
CA ASP A 222 -26.18 -0.35 -37.16
C ASP A 222 -26.73 -0.56 -35.74
N SER A 223 -26.49 -1.73 -35.14
CA SER A 223 -26.88 -2.08 -33.76
C SER A 223 -25.78 -1.78 -32.74
N GLY A 224 -24.63 -1.25 -33.18
CA GLY A 224 -23.47 -0.98 -32.34
C GLY A 224 -22.64 -2.21 -31.99
N TRP A 225 -22.85 -3.34 -32.68
CA TRP A 225 -22.04 -4.55 -32.52
C TRP A 225 -20.75 -4.45 -33.34
N ALA A 226 -19.63 -4.82 -32.72
CA ALA A 226 -18.35 -4.94 -33.37
C ALA A 226 -18.33 -6.13 -34.33
N ILE A 227 -18.10 -5.84 -35.61
CA ILE A 227 -18.11 -6.83 -36.71
C ILE A 227 -16.73 -7.07 -37.32
N ASP A 228 -15.83 -6.10 -37.27
CA ASP A 228 -14.43 -6.25 -37.69
C ASP A 228 -13.50 -5.31 -36.90
N ILE A 229 -12.20 -5.54 -36.98
CA ILE A 229 -11.16 -4.68 -36.40
C ILE A 229 -9.92 -4.60 -37.29
N GLU A 230 -9.49 -3.37 -37.57
CA GLU A 230 -8.21 -3.06 -38.16
C GLU A 230 -7.14 -2.94 -37.06
N LEU A 231 -6.37 -4.02 -36.86
CA LEU A 231 -5.37 -4.10 -35.80
C LEU A 231 -4.16 -3.19 -36.06
N THR A 232 -3.61 -2.62 -35.00
CA THR A 232 -2.34 -1.91 -35.06
C THR A 232 -1.16 -2.87 -35.31
N PRO A 233 0.00 -2.38 -35.79
CA PRO A 233 1.20 -3.20 -35.95
C PRO A 233 1.69 -3.85 -34.65
N GLU A 234 1.36 -3.29 -33.48
CA GLU A 234 1.71 -3.89 -32.19
C GLU A 234 0.88 -5.15 -31.93
N VAL A 235 -0.43 -5.12 -32.17
CA VAL A 235 -1.31 -6.27 -31.95
C VAL A 235 -1.20 -7.31 -33.06
N GLN A 236 -0.93 -6.91 -34.30
CA GLN A 236 -0.66 -7.84 -35.42
C GLN A 236 0.50 -8.80 -35.11
N LYS A 237 1.49 -8.39 -34.30
CA LYS A 237 2.56 -9.30 -33.86
C LYS A 237 2.04 -10.49 -33.06
N LEU A 238 0.92 -10.32 -32.36
CA LEU A 238 0.27 -11.38 -31.60
C LEU A 238 -0.53 -12.33 -32.49
N GLU A 239 -0.97 -11.92 -33.68
CA GLU A 239 -1.69 -12.80 -34.62
C GLU A 239 -0.86 -14.04 -35.02
N VAL A 240 0.48 -13.90 -35.03
CA VAL A 240 1.41 -15.01 -35.32
C VAL A 240 1.25 -16.14 -34.31
N ASP A 241 1.14 -15.79 -33.03
CA ASP A 241 1.01 -16.75 -31.92
C ASP A 241 -0.48 -17.08 -31.64
N TYR A 242 -1.39 -16.19 -32.00
CA TYR A 242 -2.82 -16.25 -31.72
C TYR A 242 -3.67 -15.91 -32.95
N PRO A 243 -3.85 -16.86 -33.90
CA PRO A 243 -4.54 -16.59 -35.17
C PRO A 243 -5.99 -16.09 -35.04
N ASN A 244 -6.65 -16.38 -33.90
CA ASN A 244 -8.04 -15.99 -33.64
C ASN A 244 -8.17 -14.70 -32.82
N ILE A 245 -7.09 -13.93 -32.64
CA ILE A 245 -7.09 -12.75 -31.75
C ILE A 245 -8.11 -11.69 -32.16
N LYS A 246 -8.37 -11.49 -33.45
CA LYS A 246 -9.42 -10.58 -33.93
C LYS A 246 -10.78 -10.96 -33.36
N GLU A 247 -11.18 -12.22 -33.53
CA GLU A 247 -12.48 -12.71 -33.05
C GLU A 247 -12.56 -12.64 -31.52
N GLN A 248 -11.46 -12.91 -30.81
CA GLN A 248 -11.38 -12.76 -29.37
C GLN A 248 -11.54 -11.31 -28.90
N ILE A 249 -10.95 -10.34 -29.62
CA ILE A 249 -11.11 -8.91 -29.35
C ILE A 249 -12.56 -8.49 -29.59
N LEU A 250 -13.15 -8.87 -30.72
CA LEU A 250 -14.54 -8.56 -31.07
C LEU A 250 -15.53 -9.15 -30.05
N GLN A 251 -15.31 -10.39 -29.62
CA GLN A 251 -16.10 -11.01 -28.56
C GLN A 251 -15.98 -10.24 -27.23
N SER A 252 -14.76 -9.85 -26.85
CA SER A 252 -14.52 -9.02 -25.66
C SER A 252 -15.26 -7.68 -25.77
N TYR A 253 -15.19 -7.03 -26.93
CA TYR A 253 -15.88 -5.78 -27.23
C TYR A 253 -17.39 -5.89 -27.04
N ASN A 254 -17.98 -6.89 -27.68
CA ASN A 254 -19.43 -7.09 -27.73
C ASN A 254 -20.04 -7.56 -26.40
N THR A 255 -19.27 -8.24 -25.56
CA THR A 255 -19.74 -8.73 -24.25
C THR A 255 -19.51 -7.72 -23.11
N GLY A 256 -19.01 -6.51 -23.43
CA GLY A 256 -18.65 -5.51 -22.43
C GLY A 256 -17.48 -5.97 -21.55
N GLY A 257 -16.52 -6.67 -22.16
CA GLY A 257 -15.33 -7.19 -21.50
C GLY A 257 -14.45 -6.11 -20.88
N TYR A 258 -13.40 -6.53 -20.18
CA TYR A 258 -12.44 -5.65 -19.51
C TYR A 258 -11.65 -4.78 -20.51
N TRP A 259 -11.53 -5.19 -21.77
CA TRP A 259 -10.66 -4.54 -22.75
C TRP A 259 -11.44 -4.07 -23.97
N THR A 260 -12.17 -2.97 -23.79
CA THR A 260 -12.98 -2.31 -24.84
C THR A 260 -12.66 -0.82 -24.91
N GLN A 261 -13.16 -0.12 -25.93
CA GLN A 261 -13.02 1.32 -26.05
C GLN A 261 -13.81 2.01 -24.93
N ALA A 262 -13.15 2.86 -24.14
CA ALA A 262 -13.83 3.75 -23.20
C ALA A 262 -14.57 4.85 -23.97
N ASP A 263 -15.69 5.32 -23.45
CA ASP A 263 -16.51 6.37 -24.08
C ASP A 263 -15.76 7.69 -24.20
N ARG A 264 -14.89 8.00 -23.23
CA ARG A 264 -14.01 9.17 -23.25
C ARG A 264 -12.91 9.08 -22.20
N TYR A 265 -12.02 10.06 -22.25
CA TYR A 265 -11.12 10.39 -21.15
C TYR A 265 -11.88 11.01 -19.98
N TYR A 266 -11.60 10.52 -18.77
CA TYR A 266 -12.06 11.09 -17.51
C TYR A 266 -10.88 11.72 -16.76
N LYS A 267 -11.08 12.92 -16.22
CA LYS A 267 -10.15 13.47 -15.23
C LYS A 267 -10.28 12.69 -13.92
N TRP A 268 -9.22 12.67 -13.10
CA TRP A 268 -9.19 11.88 -11.87
C TRP A 268 -10.33 12.18 -10.88
N TYR A 269 -10.88 13.40 -10.91
CA TYR A 269 -11.97 13.82 -10.03
C TYR A 269 -13.36 13.60 -10.64
N GLU A 270 -13.44 13.19 -11.91
CA GLU A 270 -14.69 12.89 -12.59
C GLU A 270 -15.11 11.46 -12.29
N ILE A 271 -16.39 11.27 -12.05
CA ILE A 271 -16.98 9.96 -11.79
C ILE A 271 -17.43 9.37 -13.12
N ASN A 272 -17.00 8.16 -13.42
CA ASN A 272 -17.46 7.41 -14.58
C ASN A 272 -18.92 6.95 -14.35
N GLY A 273 -19.87 7.59 -15.04
CA GLY A 273 -21.30 7.39 -14.81
C GLY A 273 -21.84 8.11 -13.57
N ASN A 274 -22.80 7.49 -12.89
CA ASN A 274 -23.50 8.04 -11.73
C ASN A 274 -23.01 7.39 -10.43
N TRP A 275 -22.40 8.19 -9.55
CA TRP A 275 -21.86 7.72 -8.27
C TRP A 275 -22.83 6.89 -7.44
N TYR A 276 -24.06 7.40 -7.27
CA TYR A 276 -25.05 6.74 -6.45
C TYR A 276 -25.44 5.39 -7.07
N GLN A 277 -25.74 5.37 -8.37
CA GLN A 277 -26.09 4.13 -9.05
C GLN A 277 -24.94 3.12 -9.07
N ASN A 278 -23.70 3.59 -9.13
CA ASN A 278 -22.51 2.75 -9.13
C ASN A 278 -22.33 1.94 -7.83
N ILE A 279 -22.93 2.38 -6.70
CA ILE A 279 -22.89 1.64 -5.43
C ILE A 279 -23.37 0.19 -5.61
N LYS A 280 -24.34 -0.06 -6.51
CA LYS A 280 -24.84 -1.41 -6.78
C LYS A 280 -23.78 -2.35 -7.36
N PHE A 281 -22.72 -1.80 -7.97
CA PHE A 281 -21.61 -2.56 -8.56
C PHE A 281 -20.38 -2.69 -7.63
N TRP A 282 -20.42 -2.12 -6.41
CA TRP A 282 -19.30 -2.20 -5.48
C TRP A 282 -19.13 -3.64 -4.95
N PRO A 283 -17.89 -4.08 -4.65
CA PRO A 283 -17.67 -5.37 -4.01
C PRO A 283 -18.46 -5.50 -2.70
N GLY A 284 -19.30 -6.53 -2.60
CA GLY A 284 -20.15 -6.76 -1.43
C GLY A 284 -21.38 -5.85 -1.33
N SER A 285 -21.76 -5.15 -2.40
CA SER A 285 -22.89 -4.20 -2.41
C SER A 285 -24.29 -4.82 -2.28
N LYS A 286 -24.43 -6.14 -2.28
CA LYS A 286 -25.74 -6.83 -2.26
C LYS A 286 -26.67 -6.30 -1.16
N TRP A 287 -26.13 -5.98 0.01
CA TRP A 287 -26.93 -5.42 1.11
C TRP A 287 -27.40 -3.98 0.83
N PHE A 288 -26.61 -3.15 0.13
CA PHE A 288 -27.05 -1.82 -0.29
C PHE A 288 -28.22 -1.91 -1.27
N THR A 289 -28.24 -2.92 -2.15
CA THR A 289 -29.33 -3.14 -3.12
C THR A 289 -30.67 -3.47 -2.48
N TRP A 290 -30.69 -3.83 -1.20
CA TRP A 290 -31.94 -4.06 -0.45
C TRP A 290 -32.49 -2.80 0.21
N ILE A 291 -31.66 -1.77 0.40
CA ILE A 291 -31.99 -0.59 1.21
C ILE A 291 -32.09 0.67 0.33
N LEU A 292 -31.29 0.73 -0.74
CA LEU A 292 -31.19 1.89 -1.62
C LEU A 292 -31.97 1.64 -2.92
N PRO A 293 -32.83 2.57 -3.36
CA PRO A 293 -33.50 2.47 -4.65
C PRO A 293 -32.51 2.70 -5.80
N PHE A 294 -32.24 1.66 -6.59
CA PHE A 294 -31.41 1.75 -7.79
C PHE A 294 -32.30 1.78 -9.04
N ASP A 295 -31.86 2.50 -10.08
CA ASP A 295 -32.51 2.46 -11.38
C ASP A 295 -32.29 1.06 -12.00
N PRO A 296 -33.36 0.30 -12.31
CA PRO A 296 -33.25 -1.01 -12.91
C PRO A 296 -32.64 -0.99 -14.31
N ASN A 297 -32.75 0.15 -15.03
CA ASN A 297 -32.23 0.31 -16.39
C ASN A 297 -30.79 0.83 -16.40
N TYR A 298 -30.27 1.29 -15.27
CA TYR A 298 -28.88 1.77 -15.21
C TYR A 298 -27.91 0.60 -15.39
N THR A 299 -27.20 0.59 -16.51
CA THR A 299 -26.16 -0.39 -16.78
C THR A 299 -24.83 0.07 -16.20
N LYS A 300 -23.88 -0.87 -16.10
CA LYS A 300 -22.54 -0.56 -15.66
C LYS A 300 -21.85 0.33 -16.71
N PRO A 301 -21.21 1.44 -16.31
CA PRO A 301 -20.48 2.27 -17.26
C PRO A 301 -19.39 1.46 -17.98
N LEU A 302 -19.12 1.81 -19.25
CA LEU A 302 -18.07 1.17 -20.03
C LEU A 302 -16.72 1.28 -19.32
N CYS A 303 -15.95 0.19 -19.35
CA CYS A 303 -14.65 0.08 -18.70
C CYS A 303 -14.65 0.42 -17.19
N TRP A 304 -15.81 0.41 -16.52
CA TRP A 304 -15.89 0.71 -15.08
C TRP A 304 -15.06 -0.22 -14.21
N ASP A 305 -14.81 -1.47 -14.64
CA ASP A 305 -13.98 -2.39 -13.86
C ASP A 305 -12.48 -2.06 -13.91
N ASN A 306 -12.07 -1.19 -14.84
CA ASN A 306 -10.68 -0.79 -15.09
C ASN A 306 -10.31 0.43 -14.24
N ARG A 307 -10.67 0.37 -12.95
CA ARG A 307 -10.60 1.47 -11.99
C ARG A 307 -9.14 1.82 -11.67
N ASP A 308 -8.51 2.67 -12.47
CA ASP A 308 -7.11 3.08 -12.29
C ASP A 308 -6.91 3.93 -11.04
N PHE A 309 -7.74 4.95 -10.82
CA PHE A 309 -7.57 5.94 -9.78
C PHE A 309 -8.22 5.52 -8.46
N PRO A 310 -7.51 5.60 -7.33
CA PRO A 310 -6.07 5.79 -7.16
C PRO A 310 -5.29 4.49 -7.42
N SER A 311 -3.97 4.58 -7.69
CA SER A 311 -3.16 3.39 -7.99
C SER A 311 -2.94 2.48 -6.78
N GLY A 312 -3.45 1.24 -6.88
CA GLY A 312 -3.29 0.13 -5.92
C GLY A 312 -1.83 -0.30 -5.73
N HIS A 313 -1.14 -0.44 -6.85
CA HIS A 313 0.24 -0.93 -6.93
C HIS A 313 1.23 0.04 -6.29
N THR A 314 1.08 1.36 -6.53
CA THR A 314 1.89 2.38 -5.86
C THR A 314 1.79 2.29 -4.34
N ILE A 315 0.58 2.13 -3.79
CA ILE A 315 0.38 2.00 -2.33
C ILE A 315 1.11 0.78 -1.79
N SER A 316 1.01 -0.34 -2.52
CA SER A 316 1.64 -1.60 -2.14
C SER A 316 3.17 -1.48 -2.16
N GLY A 317 3.75 -0.90 -3.21
CA GLY A 317 5.18 -0.60 -3.29
C GLY A 317 5.66 0.33 -2.17
N PHE A 318 4.85 1.34 -1.83
CA PHE A 318 5.17 2.33 -0.81
C PHE A 318 5.42 1.69 0.55
N THR A 319 4.80 0.54 0.84
CA THR A 319 4.97 -0.20 2.11
C THR A 319 6.42 -0.61 2.37
N GLY A 320 7.27 -0.69 1.34
CA GLY A 320 8.70 -0.99 1.48
C GLY A 320 9.45 -0.02 2.39
N ILE A 321 8.94 1.20 2.61
CA ILE A 321 9.53 2.17 3.56
C ILE A 321 9.58 1.61 4.99
N TYR A 322 8.70 0.66 5.33
CA TYR A 322 8.73 0.01 6.64
C TYR A 322 9.99 -0.83 6.87
N TYR A 323 10.66 -1.33 5.84
CA TYR A 323 11.98 -1.96 6.00
C TYR A 323 13.02 -0.95 6.53
N VAL A 324 12.98 0.29 6.06
CA VAL A 324 13.83 1.38 6.56
C VAL A 324 13.50 1.68 8.02
N LEU A 325 12.22 1.76 8.36
CA LEU A 325 11.75 2.02 9.72
C LEU A 325 12.12 0.89 10.69
N PHE A 326 12.03 -0.37 10.25
CA PHE A 326 12.47 -1.52 11.04
C PHE A 326 13.98 -1.49 11.26
N ALA A 327 14.77 -1.22 10.22
CA ALA A 327 16.22 -1.09 10.36
C ALA A 327 16.61 0.05 11.31
N ASP A 328 15.97 1.22 11.20
CA ASP A 328 16.19 2.34 12.13
C ASP A 328 15.88 1.92 13.59
N SER A 329 14.85 1.11 13.79
CA SER A 329 14.43 0.68 15.13
C SER A 329 15.25 -0.47 15.71
N ILE A 330 15.77 -1.37 14.86
CA ILE A 330 16.44 -2.61 15.29
C ILE A 330 17.96 -2.41 15.46
N VAL A 331 18.61 -1.64 14.58
CA VAL A 331 20.08 -1.53 14.57
C VAL A 331 20.57 -0.60 15.69
N LYS A 332 21.33 -1.16 16.64
CA LYS A 332 21.85 -0.42 17.81
C LYS A 332 23.02 0.51 17.48
N ASN A 333 23.99 0.03 16.69
CA ASN A 333 25.19 0.81 16.35
C ASN A 333 24.82 1.96 15.40
N GLN A 334 25.11 3.21 15.79
CA GLN A 334 24.69 4.39 15.03
C GLN A 334 25.31 4.48 13.63
N LYS A 335 26.59 4.11 13.47
CA LYS A 335 27.28 4.12 12.16
C LYS A 335 26.64 3.10 11.22
N ASN A 336 26.47 1.86 11.68
CA ASN A 336 25.86 0.80 10.87
C ASN A 336 24.39 1.12 10.56
N LYS A 337 23.66 1.64 11.55
CA LYS A 337 22.28 2.09 11.39
C LYS A 337 22.15 3.14 10.28
N ARG A 338 23.02 4.15 10.26
CA ARG A 338 23.03 5.19 9.23
C ARG A 338 23.20 4.58 7.84
N TRP A 339 24.22 3.72 7.64
CA TRP A 339 24.47 3.10 6.34
C TRP A 339 23.32 2.19 5.89
N ILE A 340 22.85 1.30 6.76
CA ILE A 340 21.76 0.38 6.45
C ILE A 340 20.48 1.15 6.09
N THR A 341 20.14 2.19 6.85
CA THR A 341 18.94 3.01 6.56
C THR A 341 19.09 3.80 5.26
N ILE A 342 20.28 4.31 4.92
CA ILE A 342 20.54 4.95 3.62
C ILE A 342 20.37 3.94 2.48
N THR A 343 20.98 2.77 2.57
CA THR A 343 20.90 1.73 1.53
C THR A 343 19.46 1.26 1.33
N LEU A 344 18.76 0.91 2.40
CA LEU A 344 17.37 0.46 2.30
C LEU A 344 16.44 1.56 1.77
N PHE A 345 16.68 2.82 2.17
CA PHE A 345 15.91 3.94 1.66
C PHE A 345 16.17 4.20 0.17
N ALA A 346 17.42 4.09 -0.28
CA ALA A 346 17.76 4.23 -1.69
C ALA A 346 17.10 3.12 -2.53
N ILE A 347 17.19 1.86 -2.08
CA ILE A 347 16.52 0.71 -2.75
C ILE A 347 15.01 0.93 -2.80
N TRP A 348 14.39 1.28 -1.68
CA TRP A 348 12.95 1.57 -1.63
C TRP A 348 12.57 2.72 -2.55
N LEU A 349 13.34 3.81 -2.55
CA LEU A 349 13.02 4.99 -3.35
C LEU A 349 13.12 4.68 -4.85
N VAL A 350 14.16 3.97 -5.29
CA VAL A 350 14.29 3.54 -6.70
C VAL A 350 13.16 2.61 -7.09
N ASN A 351 12.81 1.66 -6.22
CA ASN A 351 11.68 0.75 -6.42
C ASN A 351 10.36 1.52 -6.55
N GLU A 352 10.09 2.46 -5.64
CA GLU A 352 8.84 3.21 -5.63
C GLU A 352 8.72 4.17 -6.81
N LEU A 353 9.81 4.84 -7.19
CA LEU A 353 9.83 5.66 -8.40
C LEU A 353 9.65 4.80 -9.66
N SER A 354 10.21 3.58 -9.69
CA SER A 354 9.98 2.64 -10.80
C SER A 354 8.50 2.24 -10.86
N MET A 355 7.88 1.88 -9.73
CA MET A 355 6.46 1.55 -9.64
C MET A 355 5.57 2.68 -10.16
N ILE A 356 5.80 3.92 -9.71
CA ILE A 356 5.02 5.09 -10.13
C ILE A 356 5.07 5.31 -11.64
N ASN A 357 6.25 5.19 -12.24
CA ASN A 357 6.44 5.51 -13.65
C ASN A 357 6.04 4.36 -14.58
N LEU A 358 6.35 3.11 -14.22
CA LEU A 358 6.09 1.95 -15.09
C LEU A 358 4.62 1.66 -15.28
N LEU A 359 3.77 1.98 -14.31
CA LEU A 359 2.31 1.88 -14.45
C LEU A 359 1.75 2.90 -15.44
N VAL A 360 2.44 4.02 -15.65
CA VAL A 360 2.07 5.00 -16.69
C VAL A 360 2.58 4.54 -18.04
N VAL A 361 3.82 4.03 -18.10
CA VAL A 361 4.37 3.38 -19.30
C VAL A 361 3.46 2.23 -19.76
N ALA A 362 2.94 1.44 -18.82
CA ALA A 362 1.99 0.36 -19.06
C ALA A 362 0.69 0.78 -19.75
N ARG A 363 0.37 2.09 -19.76
CA ARG A 363 -0.92 2.62 -20.22
C ARG A 363 -2.10 2.18 -19.32
N THR A 364 -1.82 1.70 -18.10
CA THR A 364 -2.84 1.20 -17.15
C THR A 364 -3.16 2.19 -16.05
N HIS A 365 -2.35 3.25 -15.94
CA HIS A 365 -2.57 4.36 -15.04
C HIS A 365 -2.18 5.67 -15.71
N TYR A 366 -2.77 6.74 -15.20
CA TYR A 366 -2.29 8.09 -15.45
C TYR A 366 -1.31 8.53 -14.36
N VAL A 367 -0.52 9.54 -14.68
CA VAL A 367 0.46 10.13 -13.75
C VAL A 367 -0.24 10.67 -12.51
N SER A 368 -1.42 11.29 -12.67
CA SER A 368 -2.20 11.78 -11.54
C SER A 368 -2.56 10.67 -10.54
N ASP A 369 -2.77 9.43 -11.01
CA ASP A 369 -3.20 8.31 -10.17
C ASP A 369 -2.09 7.84 -9.24
N THR A 370 -0.88 7.73 -9.80
CA THR A 370 0.30 7.25 -9.07
C THR A 370 0.86 8.36 -8.18
N TRP A 371 0.87 9.62 -8.64
CA TRP A 371 1.30 10.76 -7.83
C TRP A 371 0.37 11.03 -6.66
N PHE A 372 -0.96 11.00 -6.88
CA PHE A 372 -1.92 11.09 -5.79
C PHE A 372 -1.73 9.97 -4.77
N SER A 373 -1.57 8.72 -5.23
CA SER A 373 -1.32 7.58 -4.34
C SER A 373 -0.09 7.78 -3.47
N PHE A 374 1.03 8.25 -4.02
CA PHE A 374 2.24 8.51 -3.24
C PHE A 374 2.04 9.60 -2.17
N VAL A 375 1.38 10.70 -2.55
CA VAL A 375 1.05 11.81 -1.61
C VAL A 375 0.15 11.30 -0.50
N PHE A 376 -0.92 10.59 -0.84
CA PHE A 376 -1.83 9.99 0.13
C PHE A 376 -1.07 9.03 1.06
N CYS A 377 -0.24 8.14 0.52
CA CYS A 377 0.53 7.19 1.31
C CYS A 377 1.51 7.89 2.25
N THR A 378 2.10 9.00 1.84
CA THR A 378 2.96 9.82 2.71
C THR A 378 2.18 10.39 3.90
N ILE A 379 0.98 10.91 3.66
CA ILE A 379 0.08 11.41 4.71
C ILE A 379 -0.36 10.26 5.63
N ALA A 380 -0.78 9.13 5.06
CA ALA A 380 -1.24 7.96 5.79
C ALA A 380 -0.12 7.32 6.63
N LEU A 381 1.12 7.32 6.15
CA LEU A 381 2.30 6.88 6.89
C LEU A 381 2.53 7.76 8.13
N ILE A 382 2.53 9.08 7.95
CA ILE A 382 2.69 10.03 9.06
C ILE A 382 1.58 9.85 10.07
N TRP A 383 0.33 9.79 9.60
CA TRP A 383 -0.84 9.61 10.44
C TRP A 383 -0.77 8.28 11.21
N SER A 384 -0.45 7.17 10.55
CA SER A 384 -0.40 5.84 11.19
C SER A 384 0.70 5.79 12.26
N LEU A 385 1.89 6.33 11.99
CA LEU A 385 2.99 6.42 12.96
C LEU A 385 2.60 7.30 14.15
N SER A 386 1.89 8.41 13.91
CA SER A 386 1.41 9.32 14.94
C SER A 386 0.43 8.63 15.89
N VAL A 387 -0.60 8.01 15.30
CA VAL A 387 -1.73 7.43 16.01
C VAL A 387 -1.28 6.20 16.79
N THR A 388 -0.57 5.28 16.15
CA THR A 388 -0.10 4.05 16.81
C THR A 388 0.85 4.37 17.97
N ASN A 389 1.79 5.30 17.81
CA ASN A 389 2.68 5.69 18.90
C ASN A 389 1.95 6.37 20.06
N LYS A 390 0.97 7.24 19.76
CA LYS A 390 0.14 7.90 20.78
C LYS A 390 -0.70 6.89 21.56
N LEU A 391 -1.35 5.96 20.86
CA LEU A 391 -2.17 4.90 21.46
C LEU A 391 -1.33 3.93 22.27
N ALA A 392 -0.23 3.44 21.70
CA ALA A 392 0.71 2.55 22.39
C ALA A 392 1.27 3.19 23.66
N THR A 393 1.69 4.46 23.59
CA THR A 393 2.17 5.18 24.77
C THR A 393 1.08 5.32 25.83
N LYS A 394 -0.17 5.64 25.42
CA LYS A 394 -1.31 5.70 26.35
C LYS A 394 -1.58 4.35 27.03
N ILE A 395 -1.52 3.24 26.27
CA ILE A 395 -1.74 1.88 26.80
C ILE A 395 -0.61 1.49 27.76
N VAL A 396 0.65 1.70 27.38
CA VAL A 396 1.81 1.39 28.22
C VAL A 396 1.74 2.17 29.55
N LEU A 397 1.40 3.46 29.50
CA LEU A 397 1.21 4.27 30.70
C LEU A 397 0.04 3.78 31.55
N LYS A 398 -1.08 3.39 30.94
CA LYS A 398 -2.24 2.84 31.69
C LYS A 398 -1.88 1.54 32.41
N ILE A 399 -1.16 0.64 31.75
CA ILE A 399 -0.71 -0.62 32.35
C ILE A 399 0.28 -0.34 33.49
N ARG A 400 1.24 0.56 33.25
CA ARG A 400 2.28 0.91 34.24
C ARG A 400 1.71 1.64 35.47
N ASN A 401 0.77 2.55 35.30
CA ASN A 401 0.09 3.21 36.42
C ASN A 401 -0.74 2.22 37.25
N LYS A 402 -1.22 1.12 36.65
CA LYS A 402 -1.89 0.05 37.40
C LYS A 402 -0.90 -0.80 38.21
N SER A 403 0.38 -0.84 37.83
CA SER A 403 1.41 -1.66 38.47
C SER A 403 2.35 -0.91 39.43
N LEU A 404 2.54 0.40 39.26
CA LEU A 404 3.41 1.22 40.13
C LEU A 404 2.56 2.02 41.13
N LYS A 405 2.85 1.85 42.43
CA LYS A 405 2.29 2.66 43.52
C LYS A 405 3.06 3.97 43.76
N GLU A 406 4.28 4.12 43.24
CA GLU A 406 5.14 5.31 43.46
C GLU A 406 5.86 5.72 42.16
N ASN A 407 5.57 6.91 41.62
CA ASN A 407 6.27 7.50 40.47
C ASN A 407 7.08 8.72 40.92
N ASN A 408 8.37 8.82 40.63
CA ASN A 408 9.16 10.01 41.00
C ASN A 408 8.87 11.19 40.05
N PHE A 409 8.94 12.43 40.53
CA PHE A 409 8.76 13.64 39.72
C PHE A 409 9.87 14.68 39.98
N CYS A 410 10.07 15.61 39.04
CA CYS A 410 10.81 16.86 39.28
C CYS A 410 10.10 18.03 38.61
N ILE A 411 10.32 19.23 39.14
CA ILE A 411 9.91 20.49 38.55
C ILE A 411 11.16 21.15 37.94
N LEU A 412 11.12 21.52 36.66
CA LEU A 412 12.25 22.16 35.98
C LEU A 412 11.71 23.25 35.04
N ASN A 413 12.15 24.50 35.22
CA ASN A 413 11.69 25.67 34.44
C ASN A 413 10.16 25.81 34.37
N ASN A 414 9.49 25.74 35.53
CA ASN A 414 8.03 25.85 35.65
C ASN A 414 7.25 24.75 34.87
N ARG A 415 7.86 23.58 34.71
CA ARG A 415 7.30 22.41 34.04
C ARG A 415 7.48 21.17 34.91
N ILE A 416 6.43 20.37 35.01
CA ILE A 416 6.44 19.12 35.78
C ILE A 416 6.85 17.98 34.85
N TYR A 417 7.94 17.33 35.22
CA TYR A 417 8.47 16.14 34.58
C TYR A 417 8.29 14.95 35.52
N ILE A 418 7.68 13.88 35.03
CA ILE A 418 7.63 12.62 35.79
C ILE A 418 8.77 11.75 35.29
N TYR A 419 9.59 11.30 36.25
CA TYR A 419 10.73 10.43 36.05
C TYR A 419 10.27 9.00 36.21
N TYR A 420 10.27 8.30 35.08
CA TYR A 420 10.16 6.87 35.07
C TYR A 420 11.57 6.30 35.16
N GLN A 421 11.85 5.43 36.14
CA GLN A 421 13.09 4.64 36.21
C GLN A 421 13.42 4.10 34.79
N ASN A 422 14.64 4.40 34.30
CA ASN A 422 15.16 4.26 32.93
C ASN A 422 14.84 5.40 31.93
N ASP A 423 15.27 6.63 32.25
CA ASP A 423 15.54 7.81 31.39
C ASP A 423 14.45 8.33 30.42
N ASN A 424 13.23 7.79 30.45
CA ASN A 424 12.13 8.36 29.70
C ASN A 424 11.45 9.48 30.49
N LYS A 425 11.83 10.74 30.23
CA LYS A 425 11.15 11.92 30.78
C LYS A 425 9.85 12.19 30.01
N ILE A 426 8.73 12.30 30.72
CA ILE A 426 7.46 12.77 30.13
C ILE A 426 7.13 14.14 30.73
N LEU A 427 7.01 15.14 29.85
CA LEU A 427 6.45 16.44 30.20
C LEU A 427 4.93 16.31 30.35
N ILE A 428 4.41 16.58 31.55
CA ILE A 428 2.98 16.42 31.86
C ILE A 428 2.24 17.74 31.62
N SER A 429 2.80 18.84 32.13
CA SER A 429 2.17 20.16 32.12
C SER A 429 3.16 21.28 32.47
N LYS A 430 2.83 22.52 32.06
CA LYS A 430 3.32 23.73 32.73
C LYS A 430 2.67 23.84 34.12
N PHE A 431 3.44 24.29 35.10
CA PHE A 431 3.01 24.53 36.47
C PHE A 431 1.94 25.64 36.53
N GLY A 432 1.04 25.58 37.51
CA GLY A 432 0.10 26.68 37.80
C GLY A 432 -1.14 26.82 36.89
N THR A 433 -1.56 25.79 36.14
CA THR A 433 -2.80 25.87 35.34
C THR A 433 -3.87 24.95 35.92
N LYS A 434 -5.16 25.33 35.96
CA LYS A 434 -6.24 24.39 36.38
C LYS A 434 -6.26 23.08 35.57
N LYS A 435 -5.77 23.10 34.32
CA LYS A 435 -5.56 21.91 33.48
C LYS A 435 -4.38 21.02 33.93
N SER A 436 -3.41 21.56 34.65
CA SER A 436 -2.25 20.81 35.17
C SER A 436 -2.69 19.87 36.28
N GLU A 437 -3.50 20.33 37.23
CA GLU A 437 -3.93 19.54 38.38
C GLU A 437 -4.66 18.24 37.98
N LYS A 438 -5.64 18.34 37.06
CA LYS A 438 -6.36 17.19 36.51
C LYS A 438 -5.45 16.22 35.74
N LYS A 439 -4.38 16.74 35.13
CA LYS A 439 -3.38 15.89 34.46
C LYS A 439 -2.43 15.25 35.47
N ILE A 440 -1.97 15.96 36.49
CA ILE A 440 -1.02 15.47 37.50
C ILE A 440 -1.65 14.36 38.33
N LYS A 441 -2.90 14.54 38.77
CA LYS A 441 -3.71 13.51 39.49
C LYS A 441 -3.88 12.20 38.72
N LYS A 442 -3.61 12.19 37.41
CA LYS A 442 -3.65 10.98 36.58
C LYS A 442 -2.36 10.15 36.66
N TYR A 443 -1.25 10.76 37.05
CA TYR A 443 0.09 10.15 36.97
C TYR A 443 0.83 10.09 38.30
N LEU A 444 0.41 10.86 39.30
CA LEU A 444 0.96 10.89 40.64
C LEU A 444 -0.12 10.53 41.66
N ASN A 445 0.29 9.96 42.79
CA ASN A 445 -0.61 9.70 43.90
C ASN A 445 -0.98 11.03 44.61
N GLU A 446 -1.98 11.00 45.49
CA GLU A 446 -2.47 12.21 46.16
C GLU A 446 -1.38 12.92 46.97
N THR A 447 -0.50 12.17 47.62
CA THR A 447 0.62 12.70 48.41
C THR A 447 1.57 13.54 47.55
N GLN A 448 1.96 12.99 46.39
CA GLN A 448 2.84 13.66 45.42
C GLN A 448 2.15 14.83 44.70
N VAL A 449 0.84 14.74 44.48
CA VAL A 449 0.05 15.86 43.96
C VAL A 449 0.07 17.02 44.94
N ASN A 450 -0.10 16.73 46.24
CA ASN A 450 -0.08 17.75 47.29
C ASN A 450 1.32 18.37 47.43
N GLU A 451 2.39 17.57 47.39
CA GLU A 451 3.76 18.08 47.35
C GLU A 451 3.97 19.08 46.21
N ILE A 452 3.43 18.79 45.02
CA ILE A 452 3.53 19.67 43.85
C ILE A 452 2.66 20.92 43.97
N ILE A 453 1.48 20.84 44.61
CA ILE A 453 0.61 22.01 44.77
C ILE A 453 1.19 22.99 45.79
N HIS A 454 1.94 22.47 46.78
CA HIS A 454 2.50 23.25 47.88
C HIS A 454 3.98 23.63 47.71
N SER A 455 4.67 23.11 46.69
CA SER A 455 5.98 23.55 46.21
C SER A 455 5.88 24.74 45.27
#